data_AF-A0A847AYZ9-F1
#
_entry.id   AF-A0A847AYZ9-F1
#
_cell.length_a   1.000
_cell.length_b   1.000
_cell.length_c   1.000
_cell.angle_alpha   90.00
_cell.angle_beta   90.00
_cell.angle_gamma   90.00
#
_symmetry.space_group_name_H-M   'P 1'
#
loop_
_entity.id
_entity.type
_entity.pdbx_description
1 polymer ?
#
loop_
_entity_poly.entity_id
_entity_poly.type
_entity_poly.pdbx_seq_one_letter_code
_entity_poly.pdbx_strand_id
1 'polypeptide(L)'
;HELVNPPSAEAVSKEIFFILKQTYKDEDFSFLENAFKDFIRLFNGDYPGYCKCDTPYHDIMHSAEVFLAAGRLLDGYNIANPDEIIPFRKAEILFISALFHDSGFISKEEDPKEKGARNLVNHEERGKEFTANYLKAERFSRKEIALSGKLIETTDLFTTISDLKFASEIDRILGNILGTADLAGQMAARTYLERLQYLYEEFLDAGLPVYSSEFDLVSRTGDFYENTVKIRLIDDFQNAINYAQIHFKARSGIDENIYITSIENQLKYLRDSVCNAPDTFKEKFRRLDNRNPK
;
A
#
# COMPACT_ATOMS: atom_id res chain seq x y z
N HIS A 1 -10.66 11.00 -16.39
CA HIS A 1 -9.45 10.35 -15.83
C HIS A 1 -9.86 9.48 -14.63
N GLU A 2 -10.56 8.38 -14.90
CA GLU A 2 -10.89 7.37 -13.90
C GLU A 2 -10.12 6.10 -14.27
N LEU A 3 -8.82 6.09 -14.02
CA LEU A 3 -8.00 4.88 -14.17
C LEU A 3 -8.20 3.96 -12.95
N VAL A 4 -9.50 3.72 -12.68
CA VAL A 4 -10.14 2.96 -11.59
C VAL A 4 -10.31 3.75 -10.27
N ASN A 5 -11.55 4.15 -9.93
CA ASN A 5 -11.85 4.80 -8.64
C ASN A 5 -13.34 4.75 -8.20
N PRO A 6 -13.67 4.32 -6.96
CA PRO A 6 -12.85 3.43 -6.14
C PRO A 6 -12.85 2.06 -6.81
N PRO A 7 -11.69 1.44 -7.06
CA PRO A 7 -11.70 0.06 -7.52
C PRO A 7 -12.35 -0.77 -6.42
N SER A 8 -13.37 -1.54 -6.72
CA SER A 8 -13.58 -2.73 -5.90
C SER A 8 -12.31 -3.60 -5.96
N ALA A 9 -12.09 -4.46 -4.97
CA ALA A 9 -10.96 -5.38 -4.99
C ALA A 9 -10.88 -6.14 -6.35
N GLU A 10 -12.02 -6.49 -6.92
CA GLU A 10 -12.10 -7.14 -8.23
C GLU A 10 -11.60 -6.27 -9.38
N ALA A 11 -11.83 -4.95 -9.34
CA ALA A 11 -11.33 -4.03 -10.36
C ALA A 11 -9.81 -3.86 -10.28
N VAL A 12 -9.25 -3.78 -9.06
CA VAL A 12 -7.78 -3.84 -8.87
C VAL A 12 -7.20 -5.11 -9.44
N SER A 13 -7.78 -6.27 -9.08
CA SER A 13 -7.32 -7.57 -9.54
C SER A 13 -7.27 -7.66 -11.06
N LYS A 14 -8.36 -7.26 -11.73
CA LYS A 14 -8.44 -7.24 -13.20
C LYS A 14 -7.36 -6.38 -13.84
N GLU A 15 -7.13 -5.19 -13.30
CA GLU A 15 -6.11 -4.28 -13.80
C GLU A 15 -4.69 -4.85 -13.65
N ILE A 16 -4.37 -5.42 -12.48
CA ILE A 16 -3.07 -6.05 -12.27
C ILE A 16 -2.84 -7.23 -13.22
N PHE A 17 -3.81 -8.13 -13.39
CA PHE A 17 -3.65 -9.24 -14.32
C PHE A 17 -3.60 -8.79 -15.78
N PHE A 18 -4.27 -7.68 -16.13
CA PHE A 18 -4.12 -7.06 -17.45
C PHE A 18 -2.69 -6.55 -17.67
N ILE A 19 -2.12 -5.86 -16.67
CA ILE A 19 -0.74 -5.35 -16.69
C ILE A 19 0.26 -6.51 -16.80
N LEU A 20 0.13 -7.54 -15.97
CA LEU A 20 1.05 -8.67 -15.96
C LEU A 20 1.09 -9.41 -17.29
N LYS A 21 -0.06 -9.60 -17.94
CA LYS A 21 -0.15 -10.24 -19.27
C LYS A 21 0.62 -9.50 -20.36
N GLN A 22 0.91 -8.20 -20.19
CA GLN A 22 1.68 -7.45 -21.18
C GLN A 22 3.15 -7.84 -21.18
N THR A 23 3.68 -8.23 -20.02
CA THR A 23 5.11 -8.48 -19.79
C THR A 23 5.40 -9.98 -19.64
N TYR A 24 4.53 -10.72 -18.94
CA TYR A 24 4.69 -12.12 -18.57
C TYR A 24 3.71 -13.02 -19.35
N LYS A 25 3.81 -13.03 -20.68
CA LYS A 25 2.76 -13.62 -21.56
C LYS A 25 2.49 -15.11 -21.35
N ASP A 26 3.53 -15.87 -21.01
CA ASP A 26 3.49 -17.33 -20.95
C ASP A 26 3.52 -17.89 -19.51
N GLU A 27 3.45 -17.01 -18.51
CA GLU A 27 3.50 -17.40 -17.10
C GLU A 27 2.14 -17.85 -16.56
N ASP A 28 2.17 -18.70 -15.53
CA ASP A 28 0.98 -19.15 -14.81
C ASP A 28 0.66 -18.19 -13.65
N PHE A 29 -0.51 -17.54 -13.72
CA PHE A 29 -0.96 -16.59 -12.69
C PHE A 29 -1.83 -17.21 -11.59
N SER A 30 -2.07 -18.53 -11.63
CA SER A 30 -2.98 -19.21 -10.70
C SER A 30 -2.64 -18.98 -9.23
N PHE A 31 -1.34 -18.93 -8.90
CA PHE A 31 -0.87 -18.62 -7.55
C PHE A 31 -1.33 -17.23 -7.10
N LEU A 32 -1.07 -16.18 -7.89
CA LEU A 32 -1.48 -14.81 -7.58
C LEU A 32 -3.01 -14.66 -7.54
N GLU A 33 -3.74 -15.34 -8.42
CA GLU A 33 -5.21 -15.33 -8.38
C GLU A 33 -5.76 -15.93 -7.08
N ASN A 34 -5.14 -17.00 -6.58
CA ASN A 34 -5.54 -17.62 -5.31
C ASN A 34 -5.13 -16.76 -4.12
N ALA A 35 -3.93 -16.18 -4.14
CA ALA A 35 -3.50 -15.24 -3.10
C ALA A 35 -4.41 -14.01 -3.00
N PHE A 36 -4.91 -13.49 -4.12
CA PHE A 36 -5.88 -12.41 -4.11
C PHE A 36 -7.22 -12.81 -3.47
N LYS A 37 -7.69 -14.05 -3.68
CA LYS A 37 -8.89 -14.57 -3.01
C LYS A 37 -8.65 -14.74 -1.51
N ASP A 38 -7.49 -15.24 -1.13
CA ASP A 38 -7.14 -15.41 0.29
C ASP A 38 -6.95 -14.07 1.00
N PHE A 39 -6.44 -13.05 0.30
CA PHE A 39 -6.44 -11.67 0.76
C PHE A 39 -7.85 -11.16 1.07
N ILE A 40 -8.81 -11.35 0.16
CA ILE A 40 -10.21 -10.98 0.43
C ILE A 40 -10.77 -11.74 1.63
N ARG A 41 -10.49 -13.05 1.73
CA ARG A 41 -10.94 -13.87 2.86
C ARG A 41 -10.34 -13.39 4.18
N LEU A 42 -9.06 -13.04 4.19
CA LEU A 42 -8.35 -12.59 5.38
C LEU A 42 -8.97 -11.32 5.94
N PHE A 43 -9.14 -10.29 5.10
CA PHE A 43 -9.71 -9.02 5.55
C PHE A 43 -11.19 -9.15 5.95
N ASN A 44 -11.94 -10.08 5.37
CA ASN A 44 -13.34 -10.33 5.72
C ASN A 44 -13.54 -11.23 6.95
N GLY A 45 -12.48 -11.89 7.45
CA GLY A 45 -12.55 -12.84 8.56
C GLY A 45 -12.97 -14.27 8.16
N ASP A 46 -12.85 -14.61 6.87
CA ASP A 46 -13.12 -15.94 6.31
C ASP A 46 -11.83 -16.77 6.11
N TYR A 47 -10.67 -16.23 6.53
CA TYR A 47 -9.39 -16.93 6.52
C TYR A 47 -9.15 -17.64 7.87
N PRO A 48 -8.85 -18.95 7.89
CA PRO A 48 -8.81 -19.72 9.14
C PRO A 48 -7.84 -19.16 10.19
N GLY A 49 -8.33 -19.02 11.41
CA GLY A 49 -7.53 -18.55 12.56
C GLY A 49 -7.40 -17.04 12.69
N TYR A 50 -8.06 -16.26 11.80
CA TYR A 50 -8.03 -14.80 11.81
C TYR A 50 -9.44 -14.22 11.93
N CYS A 51 -9.54 -13.17 12.74
CA CYS A 51 -10.75 -12.37 12.85
C CYS A 51 -10.93 -11.49 11.61
N LYS A 52 -12.12 -10.89 11.47
CA LYS A 52 -12.35 -9.82 10.49
C LYS A 52 -11.48 -8.61 10.82
N CYS A 53 -10.89 -7.99 9.79
CA CYS A 53 -10.19 -6.71 9.92
C CYS A 53 -11.13 -5.65 10.54
N ASP A 54 -10.70 -5.03 11.64
CA ASP A 54 -11.44 -4.03 12.39
C ASP A 54 -10.75 -2.65 12.37
N THR A 55 -9.64 -2.51 11.65
CA THR A 55 -8.92 -1.25 11.39
C THR A 55 -9.63 -0.43 10.29
N PRO A 56 -10.08 0.79 10.58
CA PRO A 56 -10.84 1.60 9.61
C PRO A 56 -9.99 2.31 8.55
N TYR A 57 -8.68 2.45 8.76
CA TYR A 57 -7.73 3.03 7.81
C TYR A 57 -6.91 1.96 7.10
N HIS A 58 -6.21 1.09 7.83
CA HIS A 58 -5.45 -0.02 7.27
C HIS A 58 -6.41 -1.19 6.96
N ASP A 59 -7.24 -0.98 5.93
CA ASP A 59 -8.30 -1.87 5.49
C ASP A 59 -7.99 -2.53 4.13
N ILE A 60 -8.91 -3.37 3.66
CA ILE A 60 -8.78 -4.06 2.37
C ILE A 60 -8.58 -3.09 1.19
N MET A 61 -9.13 -1.88 1.27
CA MET A 61 -9.01 -0.91 0.20
C MET A 61 -7.61 -0.34 0.15
N HIS A 62 -7.00 -0.03 1.30
CA HIS A 62 -5.63 0.45 1.36
C HIS A 62 -4.66 -0.60 0.78
N SER A 63 -4.69 -1.84 1.25
CA SER A 63 -3.78 -2.87 0.71
C SER A 63 -4.01 -3.15 -0.79
N ALA A 64 -5.25 -3.03 -1.28
CA ALA A 64 -5.55 -3.11 -2.72
C ALA A 64 -4.96 -1.92 -3.52
N GLU A 65 -4.96 -0.71 -2.96
CA GLU A 65 -4.31 0.47 -3.56
C GLU A 65 -2.79 0.29 -3.64
N VAL A 66 -2.17 -0.23 -2.59
CA VAL A 66 -0.72 -0.58 -2.57
C VAL A 66 -0.40 -1.65 -3.61
N PHE A 67 -1.20 -2.72 -3.67
CA PHE A 67 -1.05 -3.77 -4.68
C PHE A 67 -1.15 -3.23 -6.11
N LEU A 68 -2.12 -2.34 -6.37
CA LEU A 68 -2.26 -1.67 -7.67
C LEU A 68 -1.05 -0.80 -8.01
N ALA A 69 -0.58 0.00 -7.04
CA ALA A 69 0.58 0.86 -7.22
C ALA A 69 1.86 0.05 -7.49
N ALA A 70 2.09 -1.02 -6.73
CA ALA A 70 3.23 -1.91 -6.92
C ALA A 70 3.27 -2.50 -8.34
N GLY A 71 2.13 -2.94 -8.87
CA GLY A 71 2.07 -3.49 -10.23
C GLY A 71 2.33 -2.45 -11.32
N ARG A 72 1.82 -1.23 -11.15
CA ARG A 72 2.07 -0.13 -12.10
C ARG A 72 3.54 0.31 -12.08
N LEU A 73 4.16 0.37 -10.91
CA LEU A 73 5.58 0.70 -10.75
C LEU A 73 6.47 -0.42 -11.31
N LEU A 74 6.16 -1.70 -11.05
CA LEU A 74 6.85 -2.84 -11.64
C LEU A 74 6.78 -2.82 -13.16
N ASP A 75 5.59 -2.55 -13.72
CA ASP A 75 5.41 -2.45 -15.17
C ASP A 75 6.24 -1.31 -15.76
N GLY A 76 6.23 -0.14 -15.12
CA GLY A 76 7.06 0.99 -15.51
C GLY A 76 8.56 0.68 -15.46
N TYR A 77 9.02 -0.05 -14.44
CA TYR A 77 10.41 -0.52 -14.35
C TYR A 77 10.74 -1.45 -15.54
N ASN A 78 9.91 -2.46 -15.79
CA ASN A 78 10.12 -3.43 -16.85
C ASN A 78 10.12 -2.77 -18.25
N ILE A 79 9.27 -1.77 -18.47
CA ILE A 79 9.25 -1.00 -19.72
C ILE A 79 10.54 -0.18 -19.88
N ALA A 80 11.03 0.42 -18.79
CA ALA A 80 12.27 1.20 -18.81
C ALA A 80 13.52 0.33 -19.00
N ASN A 81 13.46 -0.94 -18.59
CA ASN A 81 14.60 -1.86 -18.57
C ASN A 81 14.27 -3.16 -19.32
N PRO A 82 14.07 -3.11 -20.66
CA PRO A 82 13.62 -4.26 -21.44
C PRO A 82 14.61 -5.43 -21.47
N ASP A 83 15.90 -5.16 -21.22
CA ASP A 83 16.96 -6.18 -21.16
C ASP A 83 17.13 -6.79 -19.76
N GLU A 84 16.47 -6.22 -18.74
CA GLU A 84 16.57 -6.61 -17.32
C GLU A 84 15.18 -6.75 -16.69
N ILE A 85 14.25 -7.37 -17.41
CA ILE A 85 12.90 -7.66 -16.91
C ILE A 85 12.99 -8.43 -15.60
N ILE A 86 12.28 -7.97 -14.57
CA ILE A 86 12.22 -8.65 -13.28
C ILE A 86 11.61 -10.04 -13.51
N PRO A 87 12.27 -11.14 -13.07
CA PRO A 87 11.74 -12.49 -13.22
C PRO A 87 10.36 -12.63 -12.57
N PHE A 88 9.44 -13.36 -13.21
CA PHE A 88 8.05 -13.45 -12.74
C PHE A 88 7.96 -13.94 -11.28
N ARG A 89 8.79 -14.91 -10.89
CA ARG A 89 8.88 -15.39 -9.50
C ARG A 89 9.18 -14.29 -8.47
N LYS A 90 9.96 -13.28 -8.85
CA LYS A 90 10.27 -12.11 -8.00
C LYS A 90 9.10 -11.14 -7.95
N ALA A 91 8.40 -10.96 -9.07
CA ALA A 91 7.16 -10.21 -9.11
C ALA A 91 6.09 -10.85 -8.20
N GLU A 92 5.98 -12.18 -8.17
CA GLU A 92 5.08 -12.87 -7.25
C GLU A 92 5.35 -12.49 -5.79
N ILE A 93 6.61 -12.47 -5.38
CA ILE A 93 7.00 -12.11 -4.00
C ILE A 93 6.63 -10.66 -3.69
N LEU A 94 6.86 -9.72 -4.62
CA LEU A 94 6.43 -8.32 -4.48
C LEU A 94 4.92 -8.23 -4.27
N PHE A 95 4.14 -8.94 -5.07
CA PHE A 95 2.68 -8.88 -5.02
C PHE A 95 2.11 -9.49 -3.74
N ILE A 96 2.65 -10.63 -3.29
CA ILE A 96 2.25 -11.24 -2.03
C ILE A 96 2.61 -10.32 -0.86
N SER A 97 3.81 -9.73 -0.87
CA SER A 97 4.19 -8.72 0.13
C SER A 97 3.25 -7.51 0.10
N ALA A 98 2.85 -7.01 -1.08
CA ALA A 98 1.92 -5.89 -1.18
C ALA A 98 0.52 -6.23 -0.64
N LEU A 99 -0.01 -7.42 -0.93
CA LEU A 99 -1.33 -7.84 -0.44
C LEU A 99 -1.36 -8.03 1.09
N PHE A 100 -0.25 -8.48 1.68
CA PHE A 100 -0.21 -8.89 3.08
C PHE A 100 0.68 -8.04 3.99
N HIS A 101 1.24 -6.93 3.54
CA HIS A 101 2.09 -6.08 4.39
C HIS A 101 1.38 -5.66 5.68
N ASP A 102 0.08 -5.34 5.58
CA ASP A 102 -0.79 -4.92 6.67
C ASP A 102 -1.57 -6.05 7.34
N SER A 103 -1.33 -7.32 6.98
CA SER A 103 -2.06 -8.43 7.62
C SER A 103 -1.81 -8.49 9.13
N GLY A 104 -0.75 -7.85 9.62
CA GLY A 104 -0.45 -7.78 11.04
C GLY A 104 -1.42 -6.97 11.87
N PHE A 105 -2.23 -6.09 11.27
CA PHE A 105 -3.33 -5.42 11.97
C PHE A 105 -4.44 -6.37 12.36
N ILE A 106 -4.61 -7.47 11.61
CA ILE A 106 -5.71 -8.41 11.78
C ILE A 106 -5.42 -9.32 12.98
N SER A 107 -6.33 -9.31 13.95
CA SER A 107 -6.24 -10.15 15.15
C SER A 107 -6.41 -11.64 14.80
N LYS A 108 -5.63 -12.50 15.45
CA LYS A 108 -5.86 -13.96 15.43
C LYS A 108 -7.05 -14.28 16.34
N GLU A 109 -7.74 -15.40 16.10
CA GLU A 109 -8.87 -15.83 16.96
C GLU A 109 -8.47 -16.07 18.43
N GLU A 110 -7.20 -16.42 18.64
CA GLU A 110 -6.58 -16.67 19.93
C GLU A 110 -6.01 -15.41 20.61
N ASP A 111 -5.96 -14.28 19.90
CA ASP A 111 -5.54 -13.01 20.49
C ASP A 111 -6.53 -12.61 21.60
N PRO A 112 -6.05 -11.98 22.69
CA PRO A 112 -6.95 -11.35 23.65
C PRO A 112 -7.94 -10.42 22.92
N LYS A 113 -9.19 -10.39 23.37
CA LYS A 113 -10.26 -9.56 22.79
C LYS A 113 -9.96 -8.06 22.97
N GLU A 114 -9.02 -7.57 22.18
CA GLU A 114 -8.63 -6.18 22.03
C GLU A 114 -8.73 -5.81 20.55
N LYS A 115 -8.94 -4.52 20.26
CA LYS A 115 -9.09 -4.03 18.89
C LYS A 115 -7.78 -4.17 18.09
N GLY A 116 -7.86 -4.47 16.80
CA GLY A 116 -6.70 -4.69 15.92
C GLY A 116 -5.74 -3.50 15.84
N ALA A 117 -6.21 -2.27 16.03
CA ALA A 117 -5.35 -1.08 16.11
C ALA A 117 -4.29 -1.13 17.24
N ARG A 118 -4.49 -1.91 18.30
CA ARG A 118 -3.43 -2.12 19.32
C ARG A 118 -2.26 -2.97 18.82
N ASN A 119 -2.46 -3.72 17.73
CA ASN A 119 -1.38 -4.40 17.04
C ASN A 119 -0.48 -3.43 16.27
N LEU A 120 -0.81 -2.14 16.15
CA LEU A 120 -0.02 -1.13 15.45
C LEU A 120 1.45 -1.09 15.92
N VAL A 121 1.76 -1.45 17.17
CA VAL A 121 3.14 -1.47 17.68
C VAL A 121 3.97 -2.64 17.12
N ASN A 122 3.33 -3.73 16.68
CA ASN A 122 4.01 -4.95 16.20
C ASN A 122 3.41 -5.45 14.86
N HIS A 123 2.70 -4.59 14.13
CA HIS A 123 1.95 -5.02 12.96
C HIS A 123 2.89 -5.48 11.84
N GLU A 124 4.05 -4.86 11.68
CA GLU A 124 5.01 -5.27 10.66
C GLU A 124 5.54 -6.68 10.92
N GLU A 125 5.91 -7.00 12.16
CA GLU A 125 6.42 -8.33 12.50
C GLU A 125 5.33 -9.40 12.37
N ARG A 126 4.09 -9.08 12.77
CA ARG A 126 2.91 -9.95 12.55
C ARG A 126 2.63 -10.15 11.05
N GLY A 127 2.76 -9.10 10.24
CA GLY A 127 2.58 -9.14 8.79
C GLY A 127 3.65 -9.98 8.09
N LYS A 128 4.91 -9.83 8.50
CA LYS A 128 6.03 -10.69 8.07
C LYS A 128 5.79 -12.14 8.45
N GLU A 129 5.32 -12.41 9.67
CA GLU A 129 5.01 -13.78 10.13
C GLU A 129 3.90 -14.42 9.29
N PHE A 130 2.79 -13.72 9.08
CA PHE A 130 1.69 -14.19 8.23
C PHE A 130 2.18 -14.52 6.83
N THR A 131 2.88 -13.57 6.20
CA THR A 131 3.38 -13.71 4.82
C THR A 131 4.37 -14.86 4.70
N ALA A 132 5.26 -15.03 5.67
CA ALA A 132 6.21 -16.13 5.71
C ALA A 132 5.50 -17.49 5.81
N ASN A 133 4.47 -17.60 6.65
CA ASN A 133 3.68 -18.82 6.78
C ASN A 133 2.89 -19.13 5.50
N TYR A 134 2.31 -18.11 4.86
CA TYR A 134 1.61 -18.23 3.59
C TYR A 134 2.53 -18.79 2.50
N LEU A 135 3.67 -18.13 2.28
CA LEU A 135 4.67 -18.54 1.27
C LEU A 135 5.29 -19.92 1.57
N LYS A 136 5.46 -20.27 2.85
CA LYS A 136 5.94 -21.60 3.25
C LYS A 136 4.94 -22.70 2.91
N ALA A 137 3.64 -22.48 3.10
CA ALA A 137 2.60 -23.42 2.69
C ALA A 137 2.62 -23.67 1.18
N GLU A 138 2.94 -22.62 0.42
CA GLU A 138 3.07 -22.59 -1.03
C GLU A 138 4.48 -22.98 -1.54
N ARG A 139 5.30 -23.57 -0.64
CA ARG A 139 6.62 -24.17 -0.92
C ARG A 139 7.68 -23.21 -1.48
N PHE A 140 7.57 -21.91 -1.21
CA PHE A 140 8.65 -20.97 -1.48
C PHE A 140 9.89 -21.33 -0.65
N SER A 141 11.06 -21.06 -1.22
CA SER A 141 12.34 -21.27 -0.56
C SER A 141 12.55 -20.28 0.58
N ARG A 142 13.45 -20.63 1.51
CA ARG A 142 13.82 -19.74 2.63
C ARG A 142 14.34 -18.38 2.17
N LYS A 143 15.00 -18.31 1.01
CA LYS A 143 15.52 -17.05 0.46
C LYS A 143 14.39 -16.15 -0.06
N GLU A 144 13.37 -16.75 -0.67
CA GLU A 144 12.20 -16.01 -1.17
C GLU A 144 11.32 -15.52 -0.02
N ILE A 145 11.12 -16.35 1.01
CA ILE A 145 10.44 -15.95 2.25
C ILE A 145 11.20 -14.82 2.97
N ALA A 146 12.54 -14.91 3.04
CA ALA A 146 13.34 -13.85 3.62
C ALA A 146 13.28 -12.54 2.80
N LEU A 147 13.09 -12.63 1.48
CA LEU A 147 12.86 -11.46 0.65
C LEU A 147 11.53 -10.80 0.98
N SER A 148 10.42 -11.56 1.05
CA SER A 148 9.10 -10.99 1.34
C SER A 148 9.09 -10.20 2.65
N GLY A 149 9.78 -10.70 3.68
CA GLY A 149 9.92 -10.00 4.96
C GLY A 149 10.67 -8.66 4.84
N LYS A 150 11.74 -8.62 4.03
CA LYS A 150 12.47 -7.36 3.76
C LYS A 150 11.66 -6.38 2.93
N LEU A 151 10.85 -6.86 1.99
CA LEU A 151 9.96 -6.00 1.22
C LEU A 151 8.95 -5.34 2.16
N ILE A 152 8.29 -6.11 3.04
CA ILE A 152 7.35 -5.57 4.03
C ILE A 152 8.07 -4.58 4.96
N GLU A 153 9.31 -4.85 5.37
CA GLU A 153 10.09 -3.92 6.20
C GLU A 153 10.33 -2.55 5.52
N THR A 154 10.22 -2.45 4.20
CA THR A 154 10.31 -1.15 3.52
C THR A 154 9.09 -0.24 3.73
N THR A 155 7.94 -0.78 4.15
CA THR A 155 6.74 0.03 4.40
C THR A 155 6.82 0.75 5.75
N ASP A 156 7.53 0.17 6.73
CA ASP A 156 7.77 0.77 8.04
C ASP A 156 8.47 2.15 7.95
N LEU A 157 7.82 3.17 8.49
CA LEU A 157 8.32 4.56 8.54
C LEU A 157 9.52 4.73 9.48
N PHE A 158 9.73 3.82 10.43
CA PHE A 158 10.84 3.87 11.39
C PHE A 158 12.07 3.09 10.92
N THR A 159 11.93 2.28 9.88
CA THR A 159 13.04 1.54 9.29
C THR A 159 13.96 2.46 8.49
N THR A 160 15.25 2.45 8.83
CA THR A 160 16.31 3.06 8.00
C THR A 160 16.56 2.19 6.76
N ILE A 161 16.08 2.61 5.60
CA ILE A 161 16.17 1.80 4.36
C ILE A 161 17.61 1.46 3.97
N SER A 162 18.58 2.35 4.24
CA SER A 162 20.00 2.08 3.97
C SER A 162 20.58 0.92 4.79
N ASP A 163 19.96 0.54 5.90
CA ASP A 163 20.42 -0.56 6.76
C ASP A 163 19.90 -1.93 6.26
N LEU A 164 18.90 -1.94 5.38
CA LEU A 164 18.34 -3.16 4.79
C LEU A 164 19.31 -3.77 3.77
N LYS A 165 19.82 -4.97 4.11
CA LYS A 165 20.77 -5.70 3.25
C LYS A 165 20.04 -6.58 2.25
N PHE A 166 19.83 -6.10 1.02
CA PHE A 166 19.29 -6.93 -0.06
C PHE A 166 20.35 -7.89 -0.63
N ALA A 167 19.91 -9.05 -1.13
CA ALA A 167 20.80 -10.08 -1.66
C ALA A 167 21.24 -9.77 -3.12
N SER A 168 20.49 -8.91 -3.81
CA SER A 168 20.75 -8.49 -5.17
C SER A 168 20.16 -7.10 -5.41
N GLU A 169 20.58 -6.48 -6.52
CA GLU A 169 20.04 -5.19 -6.97
C GLU A 169 18.55 -5.27 -7.32
N ILE A 170 18.12 -6.36 -7.98
CA ILE A 170 16.70 -6.61 -8.26
C ILE A 170 15.89 -6.66 -6.95
N ASP A 171 16.39 -7.33 -5.91
CA ASP A 171 15.69 -7.41 -4.62
C ASP A 171 15.53 -6.03 -3.98
N ARG A 172 16.54 -5.17 -4.12
CA ARG A 172 16.51 -3.78 -3.64
C ARG A 172 15.49 -2.96 -4.44
N ILE A 173 15.45 -3.11 -5.76
CA ILE A 173 14.46 -2.45 -6.62
C ILE A 173 13.04 -2.85 -6.21
N LEU A 174 12.79 -4.12 -5.90
CA LEU A 174 11.47 -4.56 -5.40
C LEU A 174 11.12 -3.91 -4.06
N GLY A 175 12.10 -3.77 -3.16
CA GLY A 175 11.92 -3.04 -1.91
C GLY A 175 11.54 -1.58 -2.15
N ASN A 176 12.27 -0.92 -3.04
CA ASN A 176 11.98 0.46 -3.44
C ASN A 176 10.59 0.59 -4.07
N ILE A 177 10.18 -0.37 -4.91
CA ILE A 177 8.84 -0.40 -5.51
C ILE A 177 7.77 -0.55 -4.42
N LEU A 178 7.91 -1.47 -3.47
CA LEU A 178 6.89 -1.69 -2.45
C LEU A 178 6.77 -0.50 -1.50
N GLY A 179 7.87 -0.01 -0.95
CA GLY A 179 7.85 1.16 -0.07
C GLY A 179 7.33 2.43 -0.77
N THR A 180 7.63 2.58 -2.06
CA THR A 180 7.02 3.65 -2.89
C THR A 180 5.53 3.43 -3.08
N ALA A 181 5.10 2.21 -3.39
CA ALA A 181 3.70 1.86 -3.64
C ALA A 181 2.81 2.12 -2.43
N ASP A 182 3.32 1.82 -1.23
CA ASP A 182 2.64 2.05 0.03
C ASP A 182 2.35 3.55 0.25
N LEU A 183 3.41 4.37 0.27
CA LEU A 183 3.29 5.82 0.45
C LEU A 183 2.48 6.50 -0.66
N ALA A 184 2.80 6.20 -1.92
CA ALA A 184 2.18 6.87 -3.06
C ALA A 184 0.74 6.40 -3.29
N GLY A 185 0.47 5.11 -3.12
CA GLY A 185 -0.86 4.53 -3.22
C GLY A 185 -1.80 5.16 -2.18
N GLN A 186 -1.35 5.21 -0.93
CA GLN A 186 -2.08 5.82 0.17
C GLN A 186 -2.38 7.31 -0.10
N MET A 187 -1.35 8.12 -0.37
CA MET A 187 -1.53 9.58 -0.44
C MET A 187 -2.19 10.04 -1.75
N ALA A 188 -2.07 9.29 -2.83
CA ALA A 188 -2.76 9.58 -4.08
C ALA A 188 -4.22 9.12 -4.07
N ALA A 189 -4.62 8.28 -3.11
CA ALA A 189 -5.98 7.78 -3.01
C ALA A 189 -6.98 8.94 -2.98
N ARG A 190 -8.05 8.83 -3.77
CA ARG A 190 -9.03 9.93 -3.96
C ARG A 190 -9.70 10.34 -2.65
N THR A 191 -9.84 9.41 -1.71
CA THR A 191 -10.45 9.63 -0.40
C THR A 191 -9.42 9.84 0.71
N TYR A 192 -8.13 10.05 0.39
CA TYR A 192 -7.06 10.05 1.39
C TYR A 192 -7.31 11.08 2.49
N LEU A 193 -7.56 12.34 2.15
CA LEU A 193 -7.85 13.39 3.14
C LEU A 193 -9.02 13.03 4.05
N GLU A 194 -10.09 12.50 3.48
CA GLU A 194 -11.26 12.13 4.26
C GLU A 194 -11.05 10.88 5.12
N ARG A 195 -10.14 9.99 4.73
CA ARG A 195 -9.77 8.80 5.51
C ARG A 195 -8.85 9.12 6.68
N LEU A 196 -8.21 10.29 6.72
CA LEU A 196 -7.32 10.68 7.82
C LEU A 196 -7.99 10.65 9.19
N GLN A 197 -9.32 10.81 9.26
CA GLN A 197 -10.08 10.62 10.51
C GLN A 197 -9.96 9.19 11.06
N TYR A 198 -9.99 8.19 10.18
CA TYR A 198 -9.86 6.79 10.55
C TYR A 198 -8.44 6.47 11.02
N LEU A 199 -7.43 7.10 10.39
CA LEU A 199 -6.05 6.99 10.84
C LEU A 199 -5.87 7.58 12.25
N TYR A 200 -6.51 8.70 12.53
CA TYR A 200 -6.53 9.28 13.88
C TYR A 200 -7.18 8.33 14.90
N GLU A 201 -8.31 7.73 14.56
CA GLU A 201 -9.00 6.73 15.40
C GLU A 201 -8.10 5.53 15.71
N GLU A 202 -7.35 5.03 14.72
CA GLU A 202 -6.40 3.94 14.93
C GLU A 202 -5.26 4.31 15.87
N PHE A 203 -4.68 5.51 15.73
CA PHE A 203 -3.66 5.98 16.67
C PHE A 203 -4.19 6.04 18.12
N LEU A 204 -5.44 6.50 18.30
CA LEU A 204 -6.08 6.52 19.62
C LEU A 204 -6.32 5.11 20.17
N ASP A 205 -6.85 4.20 19.36
CA ASP A 205 -7.11 2.82 19.77
C ASP A 205 -5.81 2.08 20.11
N ALA A 206 -4.71 2.41 19.43
CA ALA A 206 -3.37 1.93 19.69
C ALA A 206 -2.70 2.53 20.95
N GLY A 207 -3.29 3.58 21.54
CA GLY A 207 -2.67 4.30 22.66
C GLY A 207 -1.44 5.11 22.25
N LEU A 208 -1.34 5.52 20.98
CA LEU A 208 -0.25 6.34 20.45
C LEU A 208 -0.75 7.78 20.23
N PRO A 209 -0.55 8.71 21.20
CA PRO A 209 -1.01 10.09 21.08
C PRO A 209 -0.07 10.92 20.17
N VAL A 210 0.10 10.50 18.91
CA VAL A 210 0.97 11.17 17.92
C VAL A 210 0.45 12.57 17.58
N TYR A 211 -0.88 12.74 17.62
CA TYR A 211 -1.57 13.98 17.32
C TYR A 211 -2.52 14.38 18.46
N SER A 212 -2.64 15.68 18.70
CA SER A 212 -3.47 16.26 19.75
C SER A 212 -4.96 16.23 19.43
N SER A 213 -5.31 16.19 18.14
CA SER A 213 -6.68 16.09 17.64
C SER A 213 -6.69 15.56 16.20
N GLU A 214 -7.87 15.21 15.71
CA GLU A 214 -8.06 14.85 14.30
C GLU A 214 -7.66 15.98 13.34
N PHE A 215 -8.02 17.24 13.69
CA PHE A 215 -7.61 18.40 12.91
C PHE A 215 -6.10 18.60 12.93
N ASP A 216 -5.43 18.32 14.06
CA ASP A 216 -3.96 18.39 14.16
C ASP A 216 -3.30 17.41 13.16
N LEU A 217 -3.77 16.16 13.09
CA LEU A 217 -3.30 15.19 12.10
C LEU A 217 -3.51 15.70 10.66
N VAL A 218 -4.72 16.16 10.35
CA VAL A 218 -5.06 16.69 9.01
C VAL A 218 -4.16 17.88 8.67
N SER A 219 -4.03 18.85 9.57
CA SER A 219 -3.26 20.07 9.33
C SER A 219 -1.77 19.82 9.15
N ARG A 220 -1.21 18.81 9.85
CA ARG A 220 0.20 18.39 9.75
C ARG A 220 0.50 17.44 8.59
N THR A 221 -0.49 17.01 7.82
CA THR A 221 -0.29 16.11 6.67
C THR A 221 0.64 16.71 5.61
N GLY A 222 0.61 18.04 5.42
CA GLY A 222 1.56 18.72 4.54
C GLY A 222 3.01 18.62 5.02
N ASP A 223 3.23 18.77 6.33
CA ASP A 223 4.55 18.63 6.93
C ASP A 223 5.04 17.18 6.88
N PHE A 224 4.15 16.21 7.09
CA PHE A 224 4.48 14.79 6.93
C PHE A 224 4.93 14.48 5.49
N TYR A 225 4.27 15.06 4.48
CA TYR A 225 4.70 14.88 3.11
C TYR A 225 6.11 15.43 2.86
N GLU A 226 6.33 16.71 3.17
CA GLU A 226 7.59 17.39 2.84
C GLU A 226 8.77 16.84 3.65
N ASN A 227 8.57 16.50 4.93
CA ASN A 227 9.65 16.11 5.84
C ASN A 227 9.84 14.60 5.97
N THR A 228 8.96 13.78 5.41
CA THR A 228 9.07 12.31 5.52
C THR A 228 8.84 11.65 4.17
N VAL A 229 7.63 11.75 3.62
CA VAL A 229 7.27 10.98 2.42
C VAL A 229 8.15 11.31 1.24
N LYS A 230 8.36 12.60 0.96
CA LYS A 230 9.16 13.06 -0.17
C LYS A 230 10.62 12.60 -0.08
N ILE A 231 11.19 12.60 1.12
CA ILE A 231 12.54 12.08 1.38
C ILE A 231 12.59 10.57 1.10
N ARG A 232 11.63 9.80 1.63
CA ARG A 232 11.57 8.35 1.37
C ARG A 232 11.43 8.05 -0.13
N LEU A 233 10.56 8.76 -0.84
CA LEU A 233 10.33 8.55 -2.27
C LEU A 233 11.57 8.87 -3.14
N ILE A 234 12.27 9.96 -2.82
CA ILE A 234 13.39 10.45 -3.64
C ILE A 234 14.70 9.75 -3.26
N ASP A 235 15.02 9.75 -1.96
CA ASP A 235 16.32 9.32 -1.45
C ASP A 235 16.31 7.82 -1.15
N ASP A 236 15.45 7.36 -0.24
CA ASP A 236 15.46 5.96 0.22
C ASP A 236 15.08 4.99 -0.91
N PHE A 237 14.01 5.31 -1.65
CA PHE A 237 13.48 4.49 -2.73
C PHE A 237 14.01 4.88 -4.11
N GLN A 238 15.01 5.77 -4.14
CA GLN A 238 15.75 6.14 -5.35
C GLN A 238 14.87 6.52 -6.53
N ASN A 239 13.83 7.33 -6.26
CA ASN A 239 12.90 7.81 -7.27
C ASN A 239 12.13 6.69 -8.01
N ALA A 240 11.91 5.53 -7.38
CA ALA A 240 11.09 4.48 -7.97
C ALA A 240 9.68 4.97 -8.38
N ILE A 241 9.18 6.04 -7.73
CA ILE A 241 7.93 6.70 -8.10
C ILE A 241 7.86 7.14 -9.57
N ASN A 242 9.00 7.41 -10.22
CA ASN A 242 9.05 7.82 -11.62
C ASN A 242 8.65 6.71 -12.61
N TYR A 243 8.71 5.44 -12.20
CA TYR A 243 8.21 4.34 -13.01
C TYR A 243 6.71 4.47 -13.31
N ALA A 244 5.94 5.15 -12.45
CA ALA A 244 4.52 5.37 -12.69
C ALA A 244 4.26 6.18 -13.97
N GLN A 245 5.02 7.24 -14.23
CA GLN A 245 4.86 8.03 -15.46
C GLN A 245 5.15 7.18 -16.71
N ILE A 246 6.19 6.34 -16.66
CA ILE A 246 6.56 5.43 -17.76
C ILE A 246 5.41 4.47 -18.04
N HIS A 247 4.85 3.86 -16.99
CA HIS A 247 3.68 3.00 -17.08
C HIS A 247 2.48 3.75 -17.71
N PHE A 248 2.09 4.90 -17.18
CA PHE A 248 0.92 5.63 -17.67
C PHE A 248 1.09 6.11 -19.12
N LYS A 249 2.30 6.52 -19.50
CA LYS A 249 2.63 6.89 -20.88
C LYS A 249 2.46 5.71 -21.81
N ALA A 250 3.00 4.54 -21.44
CA ALA A 250 2.97 3.35 -22.28
C ALA A 250 1.58 2.70 -22.36
N ARG A 251 0.84 2.65 -21.25
CA ARG A 251 -0.44 1.92 -21.17
C ARG A 251 -1.65 2.78 -21.49
N SER A 252 -1.59 4.08 -21.22
CA SER A 252 -2.73 5.00 -21.33
C SER A 252 -2.45 6.24 -22.18
N GLY A 253 -1.23 6.43 -22.70
CA GLY A 253 -0.84 7.63 -23.44
C GLY A 253 -0.72 8.90 -22.60
N ILE A 254 -0.72 8.77 -21.27
CA ILE A 254 -0.67 9.91 -20.33
C ILE A 254 0.78 10.08 -19.89
N ASP A 255 1.44 11.12 -20.38
CA ASP A 255 2.83 11.43 -20.03
C ASP A 255 2.92 12.26 -18.74
N GLU A 256 2.38 11.71 -17.65
CA GLU A 256 2.33 12.35 -16.33
C GLU A 256 2.42 11.31 -15.21
N ASN A 257 3.06 11.68 -14.10
CA ASN A 257 3.03 10.87 -12.88
C ASN A 257 1.74 11.14 -12.09
N ILE A 258 0.70 10.36 -12.38
CA ILE A 258 -0.64 10.56 -11.79
C ILE A 258 -0.63 10.46 -10.26
N TYR A 259 0.28 9.68 -9.65
CA TYR A 259 0.40 9.62 -8.18
C TYR A 259 0.86 10.96 -7.62
N ILE A 260 1.96 11.51 -8.14
CA ILE A 260 2.48 12.82 -7.70
C ILE A 260 1.46 13.93 -7.94
N THR A 261 0.86 14.00 -9.13
CA THR A 261 -0.19 14.98 -9.45
C THR A 261 -1.37 14.88 -8.49
N SER A 262 -1.78 13.66 -8.13
CA SER A 262 -2.89 13.46 -7.17
C SER A 262 -2.50 13.92 -5.77
N ILE A 263 -1.30 13.58 -5.30
CA ILE A 263 -0.78 14.01 -3.99
C ILE A 263 -0.71 15.53 -3.92
N GLU A 264 -0.10 16.19 -4.91
CA GLU A 264 0.03 17.64 -4.97
C GLU A 264 -1.33 18.36 -4.95
N ASN A 265 -2.30 17.84 -5.72
CA ASN A 265 -3.66 18.39 -5.73
C ASN A 265 -4.35 18.25 -4.37
N GLN A 266 -4.14 17.15 -3.66
CA GLN A 266 -4.69 16.94 -2.34
C GLN A 266 -4.05 17.86 -1.30
N LEU A 267 -2.72 17.99 -1.30
CA LEU A 267 -2.01 18.89 -0.40
C LEU A 267 -2.36 20.36 -0.67
N LYS A 268 -2.54 20.73 -1.94
CA LYS A 268 -3.05 22.04 -2.32
C LYS A 268 -4.47 22.27 -1.77
N TYR A 269 -5.36 21.29 -1.92
CA TYR A 269 -6.73 21.39 -1.38
C TYR A 269 -6.76 21.50 0.15
N LEU A 270 -5.95 20.68 0.83
CA LEU A 270 -5.76 20.71 2.26
C LEU A 270 -5.37 22.12 2.73
N ARG A 271 -4.30 22.69 2.18
CA ARG A 271 -3.80 24.02 2.53
C ARG A 271 -4.81 25.13 2.22
N ASP A 272 -5.37 25.11 1.01
CA ASP A 272 -6.15 26.25 0.52
C ASP A 272 -7.59 26.26 1.06
N SER A 273 -8.14 25.10 1.44
CA SER A 273 -9.55 24.95 1.83
C SER A 273 -9.76 24.37 3.22
N VAL A 274 -9.11 23.26 3.57
CA VAL A 274 -9.41 22.50 4.80
C VAL A 274 -8.78 23.19 6.02
N CYS A 275 -7.50 23.55 5.95
CA CYS A 275 -6.78 24.19 7.06
C CYS A 275 -7.28 25.61 7.38
N ASN A 276 -7.98 26.25 6.44
CA ASN A 276 -8.56 27.59 6.61
C ASN A 276 -9.93 27.58 7.33
N ALA A 277 -10.45 26.40 7.69
CA ALA A 277 -11.71 26.25 8.39
C ALA A 277 -11.65 25.23 9.54
N PRO A 278 -10.82 25.44 10.58
CA PRO A 278 -10.56 24.43 11.62
C PRO A 278 -11.83 23.88 12.31
N ASP A 279 -12.82 24.72 12.58
CA ASP A 279 -14.04 24.30 13.28
C ASP A 279 -15.03 23.53 12.39
N THR A 280 -14.88 23.63 11.06
CA THR A 280 -15.80 23.05 10.06
C THR A 280 -15.08 22.26 8.98
N PHE A 281 -13.84 21.82 9.26
CA PHE A 281 -12.96 21.23 8.24
C PHE A 281 -13.57 19.98 7.61
N LYS A 282 -14.35 19.20 8.38
CA LYS A 282 -15.09 18.03 7.90
C LYS A 282 -16.14 18.36 6.84
N GLU A 283 -16.74 19.55 6.87
CA GLU A 283 -17.68 19.99 5.83
C GLU A 283 -16.98 20.23 4.48
N LYS A 284 -15.64 20.31 4.47
CA LYS A 284 -14.83 20.40 3.25
C LYS A 284 -14.50 19.04 2.66
N PHE A 285 -14.77 17.94 3.36
CA PHE A 285 -14.59 16.59 2.86
C PHE A 285 -15.75 16.21 1.94
N ARG A 286 -15.48 16.10 0.64
CA ARG A 286 -16.53 16.00 -0.40
C ARG A 286 -16.73 14.58 -0.94
N ARG A 287 -15.88 13.62 -0.54
CA ARG A 287 -15.78 12.33 -1.22
C ARG A 287 -16.19 11.13 -0.37
N LEU A 288 -16.48 11.31 0.93
CA LEU A 288 -17.04 10.25 1.78
C LEU A 288 -18.58 10.16 1.76
N ASP A 289 -19.27 11.20 1.29
CA ASP A 289 -20.74 11.33 1.37
C ASP A 289 -21.56 10.35 0.50
N ASN A 290 -20.92 9.37 -0.16
CA ASN A 290 -21.61 8.32 -0.91
C ASN A 290 -21.62 6.94 -0.20
N ARG A 291 -21.20 6.84 1.07
CA ARG A 291 -21.36 5.61 1.87
C ARG A 291 -22.63 5.64 2.72
N ASN A 292 -23.78 5.64 2.05
CA ASN A 292 -25.06 5.23 2.66
C ASN A 292 -25.57 4.00 1.90
N PRO A 293 -25.30 2.77 2.35
CA PRO A 293 -26.20 1.67 2.07
C PRO A 293 -27.34 1.75 3.09
N LYS A 294 -28.50 2.23 2.64
CA LYS A 294 -29.75 1.68 3.19
C LYS A 294 -29.86 0.22 2.78
#